data_AF-A0A653DHR3-F1
#
_entry.id   AF-A0A653DHR3-F1
#
_cell.length_a   1.000
_cell.length_b   1.000
_cell.length_c   1.000
_cell.angle_alpha   90.00
_cell.angle_beta   90.00
_cell.angle_gamma   90.00
#
_symmetry.space_group_name_H-M   'P 1'
#
loop_
_entity.id
_entity.type
_entity.pdbx_description
1 polymer ?
#
loop_
_entity_poly.entity_id
_entity_poly.type
_entity_poly.pdbx_seq_one_letter_code
_entity_poly.pdbx_strand_id
1 'polypeptide(L)' 'SQEELVALLNILEQHSAAYGLCVNYNKTKVMIVDREHDNNREIKSIGRCEVVQSFVYFGSLIDS' A
#
# COMPACT_ATOMS: atom_id res chain seq x y z
N SER A 1 8.16 -5.09 9.37
CA SER A 1 7.80 -6.48 8.99
C SER A 1 6.40 -6.51 8.37
N GLN A 2 5.93 -7.65 7.84
CA GLN A 2 4.55 -7.75 7.32
C GLN A 2 3.50 -7.50 8.44
N GLU A 3 3.79 -7.95 9.66
CA GLU A 3 2.91 -7.78 10.82
C GLU A 3 2.76 -6.32 11.24
N GLU A 4 3.85 -5.55 11.22
CA GLU A 4 3.79 -4.10 11.49
C GLU A 4 2.90 -3.37 10.47
N LEU A 5 2.95 -3.76 9.19
CA LEU A 5 2.10 -3.17 8.16
C LEU A 5 0.62 -3.54 8.37
N VAL A 6 0.33 -4.77 8.80
CA VAL A 6 -1.03 -5.17 9.19
C VAL A 6 -1.52 -4.35 10.39
N ALA A 7 -0.68 -4.14 11.39
CA ALA A 7 -1.02 -3.31 12.55
C ALA A 7 -1.33 -1.86 12.14
N LEU A 8 -0.54 -1.28 11.23
CA LEU A 8 -0.79 0.07 10.69
C LEU A 8 -2.11 0.14 9.92
N LEU A 9 -2.44 -0.88 9.11
CA LEU A 9 -3.73 -0.93 8.41
C LEU A 9 -4.91 -0.97 9.39
N ASN A 10 -4.79 -1.75 10.47
CA ASN A 10 -5.83 -1.82 11.50
C ASN A 10 -6.01 -0.47 12.21
N ILE A 11 -4.91 0.23 12.52
CA ILE A 11 -4.96 1.57 13.12
C ILE A 11 -5.64 2.57 12.18
N LEU A 12 -5.28 2.57 10.89
CA LEU A 12 -5.88 3.43 9.89
C LEU A 12 -7.40 3.22 9.80
N GLU A 13 -7.85 1.97 9.78
CA GLU A 13 -9.28 1.67 9.72
C GLU A 13 -10.02 2.08 10.98
N GLN A 14 -9.46 1.79 12.16
CA GLN A 14 -10.07 2.19 13.43
C GLN A 14 -10.19 3.71 13.52
N HIS A 15 -9.14 4.44 13.13
CA HIS A 15 -9.14 5.90 13.12
C HIS A 15 -10.12 6.45 12.07
N SER A 16 -10.17 5.87 10.87
CA SER A 16 -11.13 6.21 9.82
C SER A 16 -12.58 6.02 10.29
N ALA A 17 -12.86 4.92 11.00
CA ALA A 17 -14.18 4.63 11.54
C ALA A 17 -14.64 5.69 12.56
N ALA A 18 -13.72 6.32 13.30
CA ALA A 18 -14.05 7.43 14.20
C ALA A 18 -14.59 8.67 13.47
N TYR A 19 -14.28 8.82 12.17
CA TYR A 19 -14.83 9.86 11.29
C TYR A 19 -16.00 9.36 10.43
N GLY A 20 -16.49 8.12 10.65
CA GLY A 20 -17.54 7.50 9.83
C GLY A 20 -17.08 7.13 8.41
N LEU A 21 -15.77 7.02 8.18
CA LEU A 21 -15.17 6.69 6.89
C LEU A 21 -14.78 5.21 6.83
N CYS A 22 -14.83 4.62 5.64
CA CYS A 22 -14.37 3.24 5.40
C CYS A 22 -13.28 3.20 4.32
N VAL A 23 -12.34 2.26 4.47
CA VAL A 23 -11.31 2.00 3.46
C VAL A 23 -11.88 1.06 2.39
N ASN A 24 -11.92 1.52 1.15
CA ASN A 24 -12.35 0.69 0.02
C ASN A 24 -11.15 -0.05 -0.58
N TYR A 25 -10.93 -1.29 -0.16
CA TYR A 25 -9.81 -2.11 -0.62
C TYR A 25 -9.77 -2.39 -2.13
N ASN A 26 -10.91 -2.28 -2.83
CA ASN A 26 -10.95 -2.44 -4.29
C ASN A 26 -10.36 -1.22 -5.01
N LYS A 27 -10.38 -0.04 -4.38
CA LYS A 27 -9.85 1.21 -4.94
C LYS A 27 -8.52 1.63 -4.32
N THR A 28 -8.34 1.34 -3.03
CA THR A 28 -7.14 1.68 -2.27
C THR A 28 -6.07 0.62 -2.51
N LYS A 29 -5.00 0.98 -3.22
CA LYS A 29 -3.81 0.15 -3.37
C LYS A 29 -2.70 0.65 -2.46
N VAL A 30 -1.97 -0.28 -1.84
CA VAL A 30 -0.82 0.06 -0.99
C VAL A 30 0.45 -0.16 -1.77
N MET A 31 1.30 0.86 -1.80
CA MET A 31 2.61 0.73 -2.40
C MET A 31 3.65 0.50 -1.30
N ILE A 32 4.45 -0.55 -1.45
CA ILE A 32 5.52 -0.89 -0.53
C ILE A 32 6.82 -0.69 -1.29
N VAL A 33 7.67 0.20 -0.79
CA VAL A 33 8.98 0.45 -1.38
C VAL A 33 10.01 -0.28 -0.52
N ASP A 34 10.46 -1.44 -1.01
CA ASP A 34 11.57 -2.18 -0.41
C ASP A 34 12.88 -1.66 -1.04
N ARG A 35 13.49 -0.69 -0.36
CA ARG A 35 14.74 -0.05 -0.81
C ARG A 35 15.96 -0.98 -0.72
N GLU A 36 15.86 -2.07 0.03
CA GLU A 36 16.98 -2.99 0.25
C GLU A 36 16.96 -4.17 -0.75
N HIS A 37 15.78 -4.58 -1.22
CA HIS A 37 15.62 -5.79 -2.05
C HIS A 37 15.10 -5.52 -3.47
N ASP A 38 15.26 -4.29 -3.99
CA ASP A 38 14.84 -3.88 -5.34
C ASP A 38 13.39 -4.28 -5.69
N ASN A 39 12.49 -4.14 -4.72
CA ASN A 39 11.08 -4.56 -4.82
C ASN A 39 10.84 -6.02 -5.30
N ASN A 40 11.84 -6.90 -5.26
CA ASN A 40 11.78 -8.25 -5.84
C ASN A 40 11.08 -9.29 -4.95
N ARG A 41 10.44 -8.85 -3.86
CA ARG A 41 9.79 -9.74 -2.89
C ARG A 41 8.36 -10.03 -3.33
N GLU A 42 8.02 -11.32 -3.48
CA GLU A 42 6.72 -11.87 -3.94
C GLU A 42 5.49 -11.51 -3.07
N ILE A 43 5.52 -10.43 -2.30
CA ILE A 43 4.40 -10.01 -1.47
C ILE A 43 3.30 -9.48 -2.39
N LYS A 44 2.28 -10.31 -2.63
CA LYS A 44 1.10 -9.96 -3.45
C LYS A 44 0.06 -9.15 -2.68
N SER A 45 -0.02 -9.34 -1.36
CA SER A 45 -1.02 -8.72 -0.50
C SER A 45 -0.50 -8.54 0.93
N ILE A 46 -0.98 -7.50 1.61
CA ILE A 46 -0.80 -7.31 3.06
C ILE A 46 -2.14 -7.03 3.69
N GLY A 47 -2.53 -7.88 4.65
CA GLY A 47 -3.86 -7.85 5.23
C GLY A 47 -4.92 -7.96 4.14
N ARG A 48 -5.76 -6.93 4.01
CA ARG A 48 -6.81 -6.82 2.99
C ARG A 48 -6.41 -6.00 1.76
N CYS A 49 -5.20 -5.45 1.73
CA CYS A 49 -4.73 -4.58 0.66
C CYS A 49 -3.93 -5.37 -0.38
N GLU A 50 -4.19 -5.09 -1.66
CA GLU A 50 -3.29 -5.46 -2.75
C GLU A 50 -2.01 -4.61 -2.69
N VAL A 51 -0.87 -5.24 -2.97
CA VAL A 51 0.43 -4.57 -3.05
C VAL A 51 0.73 -4.20 -4.50
N VAL A 52 1.11 -2.95 -4.73
CA VAL A 52 1.62 -2.49 -6.03
C VAL A 52 3.11 -2.83 -6.13
N GLN A 53 3.45 -3.75 -7.02
CA GLN A 53 4.84 -4.19 -7.24
C GLN A 53 5.62 -3.27 -8.18
N SER A 54 4.94 -2.67 -9.16
CA SER A 54 5.53 -1.71 -10.08
C SER A 54 4.52 -0.62 -10.39
N PHE A 55 4.99 0.61 -10.48
CA PHE A 55 4.21 1.78 -10.83
C PHE A 55 5.10 2.72 -11.64
N VAL A 56 4.51 3.42 -12.59
CA VAL A 56 5.20 4.47 -13.34
C VAL A 56 4.61 5.80 -12.90
N TYR A 57 5.47 6.69 -12.40
CA TYR A 57 5.04 8.05 -12.13
C TYR A 57 4.99 8.82 -13.44
N PHE A 58 3.82 9.36 -13.78
CA PHE A 58 3.58 9.96 -15.09
C PHE A 58 4.53 11.13 -15.40
N GLY A 59 4.94 11.89 -14.38
CA GLY A 59 5.94 12.95 -14.51
C GLY A 59 7.34 12.45 -14.89
N SER A 60 7.65 11.16 -14.71
CA SER A 60 8.91 10.53 -15.16
C SER A 60 8.86 10.09 -16.63
N LEU A 61 7.67 9.99 -17.24
CA LEU A 61 7.50 9.71 -18.68
C LEU A 61 7.47 10.98 -19.52
N ILE A 62 7.22 12.12 -18.88
CA ILE A 62 7.32 13.44 -19.48
C ILE A 62 8.76 13.91 -19.22
N ASP A 63 9.72 13.21 -19.83
CA ASP A 63 11.04 13.81 -20.04
C ASP A 63 10.96 14.67 -21.31
N SER A 64 11.64 15.82 -21.30
CA SER A 64 11.51 16.87 -22.32
C SER A 64 11.95 16.47 -23.73
#